data_AF-A0A085WFU1-F1
#
_entry.id   AF-A0A085WFU1-F1
#
_cell.length_a   1.000
_cell.length_b   1.000
_cell.length_c   1.000
_cell.angle_alpha   90.00
_cell.angle_beta   90.00
_cell.angle_gamma   90.00
#
_symmetry.space_group_name_H-M   'P 1'
#
loop_
_entity.id
_entity.type
_entity.pdbx_description
1 polymer ?
#
loop_
_entity_poly.entity_id
_entity_poly.type
_entity_poly.pdbx_seq_one_letter_code
_entity_poly.pdbx_strand_id
1 'polypeptide(L)'
;MESNDMKKPAFPALAAACSLFLIAVPGIALAGVPCVTREFKTTLIKDACTKGGQDEAKKSMKKFLATTKNKVPSIKDCKSCHSALSPNYPRTPDALEQFQKAGGK
;
A
#
# COMPACT_ATOMS: atom_id res chain seq x y z
N MET A 1 -0.99 -36.58 16.90
CA MET A 1 0.30 -37.17 17.34
C MET A 1 1.08 -37.50 16.09
N GLU A 2 2.41 -37.48 16.17
CA GLU A 2 3.38 -37.70 15.07
C GLU A 2 3.68 -36.44 14.22
N SER A 3 4.91 -35.98 14.02
CA SER A 3 6.22 -36.37 14.56
C SER A 3 7.17 -35.16 14.50
N ASN A 4 7.94 -35.00 15.56
CA ASN A 4 9.15 -34.19 15.61
C ASN A 4 10.18 -34.78 14.64
N ASP A 5 10.83 -33.95 13.81
CA ASP A 5 12.18 -34.25 13.33
C ASP A 5 12.97 -32.93 13.23
N MET A 6 13.63 -32.62 14.35
CA MET A 6 14.52 -31.47 14.50
C MET A 6 15.93 -31.93 14.18
N LYS A 7 16.33 -31.82 12.91
CA LYS A 7 17.68 -32.13 12.47
C LYS A 7 18.58 -30.90 12.56
N LYS A 8 19.31 -30.80 13.68
CA LYS A 8 20.48 -29.92 13.83
C LYS A 8 21.62 -30.42 12.95
N PRO A 9 22.37 -29.49 12.32
CA PRO A 9 23.82 -29.66 12.34
C PRO A 9 24.59 -28.38 12.71
N ALA A 10 25.48 -28.59 13.67
CA ALA A 10 26.87 -28.13 13.77
C ALA A 10 27.23 -26.68 13.39
N PHE A 11 27.53 -25.90 14.43
CA PHE A 11 28.37 -24.71 14.37
C PHE A 11 29.84 -25.09 14.14
N PRO A 12 30.54 -24.47 13.17
CA PRO A 12 31.95 -24.17 13.32
C PRO A 12 32.11 -22.71 13.79
N ALA A 13 32.74 -22.57 14.95
CA ALA A 13 33.35 -21.33 15.39
C ALA A 13 34.56 -21.03 14.48
N LEU A 14 34.58 -19.87 13.83
CA LEU A 14 35.82 -19.23 13.45
C LEU A 14 35.64 -17.71 13.46
N ALA A 15 36.52 -17.08 14.23
CA ALA A 15 36.62 -15.65 14.45
C ALA A 15 36.93 -14.88 13.15
N ALA A 16 36.29 -13.73 13.00
CA ALA A 16 36.86 -12.57 12.32
C ALA A 16 36.14 -11.32 12.84
N ALA A 17 36.80 -10.63 13.77
CA ALA A 17 36.42 -9.30 14.20
C ALA A 17 36.56 -8.36 12.98
N CYS A 18 35.45 -8.04 12.35
CA CYS A 18 35.35 -6.93 11.44
C CYS A 18 34.31 -5.99 12.07
N SER A 19 34.79 -4.95 12.74
CA SER A 19 33.99 -3.82 13.19
C SER A 19 33.42 -3.09 11.97
N LEU A 20 32.42 -3.71 11.35
CA LEU A 20 31.53 -3.05 10.42
C LEU A 20 30.68 -2.10 11.26
N PHE A 21 31.12 -0.84 11.30
CA PHE A 21 30.21 0.27 11.46
C PHE A 21 29.05 0.04 10.47
N LEU A 22 27.93 -0.45 10.98
CA LEU A 22 26.64 -0.33 10.33
C LEU A 22 26.37 1.17 10.25
N ILE A 23 26.83 1.79 9.16
CA ILE A 23 26.24 3.03 8.69
C ILE A 23 24.82 2.63 8.33
N ALA A 24 23.92 2.75 9.31
CA ALA A 24 22.50 2.76 9.08
C ALA A 24 22.25 3.95 8.15
N VAL A 25 22.34 3.72 6.84
CA VAL A 25 21.76 4.63 5.87
C VAL A 25 20.27 4.60 6.23
N PRO A 26 19.68 5.68 6.79
CA PRO A 26 18.26 5.70 7.01
C PRO A 26 17.64 5.42 5.66
N GLY A 27 16.94 4.28 5.58
CA GLY A 27 16.51 3.70 4.32
C GLY A 27 15.99 4.79 3.42
N ILE A 28 16.67 4.98 2.28
CA ILE A 28 16.06 5.62 1.13
C ILE A 28 14.91 4.67 0.81
N ALA A 29 13.76 4.91 1.43
CA ALA A 29 12.51 4.35 0.99
C ALA A 29 12.47 4.76 -0.47
N LEU A 30 12.74 3.79 -1.35
CA LEU A 30 12.42 3.89 -2.76
C LEU A 30 10.92 4.14 -2.76
N ALA A 31 10.54 5.42 -2.68
CA ALA A 31 9.19 5.85 -2.89
C ALA A 31 8.84 5.23 -4.24
N GLY A 32 7.88 4.31 -4.24
CA GLY A 32 7.46 3.61 -5.44
C GLY A 32 7.08 4.62 -6.52
N VAL A 33 6.75 4.12 -7.73
CA VAL A 33 6.37 4.97 -8.88
C VAL A 33 5.51 6.15 -8.41
N PRO A 34 5.89 7.42 -8.66
CA PRO A 34 5.20 8.57 -8.09
C PRO A 34 3.73 8.56 -8.49
N CYS A 35 2.85 9.06 -7.62
CA CYS A 35 1.44 9.13 -8.00
C CYS A 35 1.25 10.08 -9.17
N VAL A 36 0.40 9.68 -10.10
CA VAL A 36 0.08 10.50 -11.26
C VAL A 36 -0.71 11.75 -10.88
N THR A 37 -1.51 11.65 -9.81
CA THR A 37 -2.20 12.81 -9.24
C THR A 37 -1.27 13.56 -8.29
N ARG A 38 -1.20 14.89 -8.45
CA ARG A 38 -0.49 15.79 -7.53
C ARG A 38 -1.44 16.57 -6.63
N GLU A 39 -2.74 16.52 -6.91
CA GLU A 39 -3.78 17.17 -6.14
C GLU A 39 -4.61 16.14 -5.37
N PHE A 40 -4.30 15.98 -4.09
CA PHE A 40 -4.99 15.03 -3.24
C PHE A 40 -6.24 15.67 -2.63
N LYS A 41 -7.42 15.14 -2.97
CA LYS A 41 -8.71 15.56 -2.37
C LYS A 41 -9.07 14.73 -1.13
N THR A 42 -8.32 13.68 -0.81
CA THR A 42 -8.57 12.79 0.32
C THR A 42 -7.28 12.54 1.08
N THR A 43 -7.37 12.38 2.40
CA THR A 43 -6.20 12.06 3.23
C THR A 43 -5.67 10.66 2.92
N LEU A 44 -6.57 9.69 2.69
CA LEU A 44 -6.20 8.30 2.40
C LEU A 44 -5.22 8.17 1.23
N ILE A 45 -5.44 8.87 0.10
CA ILE A 45 -4.53 8.79 -1.04
C ILE A 45 -3.30 9.67 -0.85
N LYS A 46 -3.41 10.81 -0.15
CA LYS A 46 -2.26 11.67 0.17
C LYS A 46 -1.22 10.91 0.98
N ASP A 47 -1.63 10.26 2.07
CA ASP A 47 -0.75 9.52 2.96
C ASP A 47 -0.15 8.29 2.26
N ALA A 48 -0.99 7.51 1.56
CA ALA A 48 -0.54 6.35 0.82
C ALA A 48 0.48 6.73 -0.27
N CYS A 49 0.22 7.81 -0.99
CA CYS A 49 1.13 8.31 -2.01
C CYS A 49 2.47 8.77 -1.42
N THR A 50 2.43 9.52 -0.32
CA THR A 50 3.64 9.99 0.36
C THR A 50 4.47 8.82 0.89
N LYS A 51 3.81 7.76 1.34
CA LYS A 51 4.45 6.58 1.92
C LYS A 51 5.12 5.66 0.88
N GLY A 52 4.51 5.47 -0.28
CA GLY A 52 4.97 4.44 -1.22
C GLY A 52 4.55 4.65 -2.67
N GLY A 53 4.16 5.86 -3.03
CA GLY A 53 3.77 6.20 -4.39
C GLY A 53 2.47 5.54 -4.85
N GLN A 54 2.33 5.39 -6.16
CA GLN A 54 1.15 4.93 -6.86
C GLN A 54 0.74 3.51 -6.45
N ASP A 55 1.70 2.62 -6.19
CA ASP A 55 1.40 1.25 -5.77
C ASP A 55 0.75 1.21 -4.38
N GLU A 56 1.23 2.04 -3.46
CA GLU A 56 0.67 2.09 -2.11
C GLU A 56 -0.68 2.83 -2.08
N ALA A 57 -0.85 3.83 -2.94
CA ALA A 57 -2.17 4.43 -3.22
C ALA A 57 -3.17 3.39 -3.76
N LYS A 58 -2.76 2.55 -4.73
CA LYS A 58 -3.60 1.45 -5.27
C LYS A 58 -3.99 0.44 -4.19
N LYS A 59 -3.03 0.01 -3.36
CA LYS A 59 -3.30 -0.93 -2.26
C LYS A 59 -4.29 -0.35 -1.25
N SER A 60 -4.11 0.93 -0.89
CA SER A 60 -5.01 1.63 0.03
C SER A 60 -6.42 1.72 -0.54
N MET A 61 -6.56 2.01 -1.84
CA MET A 61 -7.87 2.07 -2.48
C MET A 61 -8.53 0.69 -2.64
N LYS A 62 -7.76 -0.37 -2.90
CA LYS A 62 -8.27 -1.75 -2.89
C LYS A 62 -8.78 -2.16 -1.51
N LYS A 63 -8.08 -1.79 -0.43
CA LYS A 63 -8.52 -2.03 0.95
C LYS A 63 -9.81 -1.28 1.24
N PHE A 64 -9.90 -0.01 0.87
CA PHE A 64 -11.13 0.78 0.99
C PHE A 64 -12.30 0.08 0.28
N LEU A 65 -12.14 -0.25 -1.00
CA LEU A 65 -13.17 -0.94 -1.79
C LEU A 65 -13.61 -2.27 -1.14
N ALA A 66 -12.67 -3.08 -0.64
CA ALA A 66 -13.00 -4.34 0.04
C ALA A 66 -13.89 -4.12 1.26
N THR A 67 -13.70 -3.02 2.00
CA THR A 67 -14.50 -2.69 3.18
C THR A 67 -15.83 -2.01 2.85
N THR A 68 -15.93 -1.29 1.73
CA THR A 68 -17.09 -0.46 1.41
C THR A 68 -18.05 -1.11 0.43
N LYS A 69 -17.60 -2.03 -0.43
CA LYS A 69 -18.47 -2.68 -1.44
C LYS A 69 -19.66 -3.45 -0.88
N ASN A 70 -19.56 -3.90 0.37
CA ASN A 70 -20.63 -4.61 1.09
C ASN A 70 -21.50 -3.66 1.92
N LYS A 71 -21.10 -2.40 2.09
CA LYS A 71 -21.78 -1.40 2.94
C LYS A 71 -22.49 -0.34 2.10
N VAL A 72 -21.93 0.02 0.96
CA VAL A 72 -22.42 1.08 0.07
C VAL A 72 -22.65 0.50 -1.32
N PRO A 73 -23.90 0.23 -1.71
CA PRO A 73 -24.22 -0.50 -2.95
C PRO A 73 -23.83 0.26 -4.22
N SER A 74 -23.60 1.58 -4.14
CA SER A 74 -23.11 2.39 -5.26
C SER A 74 -21.64 2.17 -5.57
N ILE A 75 -20.84 1.68 -4.61
CA ILE A 75 -19.39 1.43 -4.77
C ILE A 75 -19.18 -0.07 -4.91
N LYS A 76 -19.23 -0.60 -6.13
CA LYS A 76 -19.08 -2.06 -6.37
C LYS A 76 -17.66 -2.43 -6.74
N ASP A 77 -17.01 -1.55 -7.49
CA ASP A 77 -15.70 -1.78 -8.04
C ASP A 77 -14.95 -0.46 -8.27
N CYS A 78 -13.71 -0.54 -8.76
CA CYS A 78 -12.89 0.65 -8.95
C CYS A 78 -13.50 1.63 -9.99
N LYS A 79 -14.29 1.14 -10.95
CA LYS A 79 -14.98 1.99 -11.95
C LYS A 79 -16.20 2.71 -11.37
N SER A 80 -16.68 2.33 -10.19
CA SER A 80 -17.73 3.08 -9.50
C SER A 80 -17.28 4.49 -9.11
N CYS A 81 -15.97 4.72 -8.94
CA CYS A 81 -15.41 6.05 -8.64
C CYS A 81 -14.46 6.58 -9.72
N HIS A 82 -14.03 5.75 -10.67
CA HIS A 82 -13.08 6.12 -11.71
C HIS A 82 -13.63 5.87 -13.12
N SER A 83 -13.54 6.89 -13.99
CA SER A 83 -13.90 6.76 -15.41
C SER A 83 -12.90 5.86 -16.16
N ALA A 84 -11.64 5.82 -15.72
CA ALA A 84 -10.62 4.91 -16.21
C ALA A 84 -9.62 4.56 -15.09
N LEU A 85 -9.00 3.37 -15.17
CA LEU A 85 -8.04 2.88 -14.16
C LEU A 85 -6.58 3.07 -14.56
N SER A 86 -6.33 3.74 -15.69
CA SER A 86 -5.00 4.03 -16.22
C SER A 86 -5.15 4.98 -17.41
N PRO A 87 -4.13 5.78 -17.75
CA PRO A 87 -2.91 6.05 -16.97
C PRO A 87 -3.14 7.06 -15.83
N ASN A 88 -4.14 7.93 -15.96
CA ASN A 88 -4.32 9.10 -15.09
C ASN A 88 -5.37 8.92 -13.98
N TYR A 89 -6.03 7.76 -13.92
CA TYR A 89 -7.10 7.45 -12.95
C TYR A 89 -8.18 8.55 -12.84
N PRO A 90 -8.74 9.05 -13.96
CA PRO A 90 -9.75 10.09 -13.92
C PRO A 90 -10.92 9.65 -13.04
N ARG A 91 -11.41 10.57 -12.20
CA ARG A 91 -12.51 10.33 -11.28
C ARG A 91 -13.84 10.67 -11.95
N THR A 92 -14.89 9.93 -11.60
CA THR A 92 -16.26 10.34 -11.92
C THR A 92 -16.60 11.63 -11.16
N PRO A 93 -17.54 12.45 -11.64
CA PRO A 93 -17.91 13.70 -10.97
C PRO A 93 -18.38 13.50 -9.52
N ASP A 94 -19.02 12.36 -9.25
CA ASP A 94 -19.58 11.98 -7.95
C ASP A 94 -18.60 11.18 -7.05
N ALA A 95 -17.40 10.86 -7.54
CA ALA A 95 -16.45 9.96 -6.84
C ALA A 95 -16.11 10.41 -5.42
N LEU A 96 -15.92 11.72 -5.20
CA LEU A 96 -15.57 12.26 -3.89
C LEU A 96 -16.75 12.17 -2.91
N GLU A 97 -17.96 12.45 -3.39
CA GLU A 97 -19.17 12.34 -2.60
C GLU A 97 -19.42 10.88 -2.20
N GLN A 98 -19.30 9.94 -3.15
CA GLN A 98 -19.43 8.52 -2.87
C GLN A 98 -18.38 8.05 -1.85
N PHE A 99 -17.13 8.48 -2.01
CA PHE A 99 -16.04 8.16 -1.07
C PHE A 99 -16.36 8.62 0.36
N GLN A 100 -16.85 9.86 0.51
CA GLN A 100 -17.22 10.42 1.80
C GLN A 100 -18.45 9.72 2.40
N LYS A 101 -19.49 9.44 1.60
CA LYS A 101 -20.68 8.67 2.03
C LYS A 101 -20.31 7.28 2.53
N ALA A 102 -19.25 6.68 1.99
CA ALA A 102 -18.74 5.39 2.43
C ALA A 102 -17.77 5.47 3.63
N GLY A 103 -17.63 6.64 4.25
CA GLY A 103 -16.81 6.85 5.46
C GLY A 103 -15.35 7.17 5.18
N GLY A 104 -14.98 7.42 3.93
CA GLY A 104 -13.64 7.84 3.54
C GLY A 104 -13.30 9.26 4.00
N LYS A 105 -12.02 9.52 4.30
CA LYS A 105 -11.47 10.83 4.67
C LYS A 105 -10.28 11.20 3.79
#